data_AF-A0A382LZY2-F1
#
_entry.id   AF-A0A382LZY2-F1
#
_cell.length_a   1.000
_cell.length_b   1.000
_cell.length_c   1.000
_cell.angle_alpha   90.00
_cell.angle_beta   90.00
_cell.angle_gamma   90.00
#
_symmetry.space_group_name_H-M   'P 1'
#
loop_
_entity.id
_entity.type
_entity.pdbx_description
1 polymer ?
#
loop_
_entity_poly.entity_id
_entity_poly.type
_entity_poly.pdbx_seq_one_letter_code
_entity_poly.pdbx_strand_id
1 'polypeptide(L)'
;MAIAVTADYKTLAQEELEYAKKISSEIGIKHIVIEYNELDNESFVKNDNNRCFYCRSELSEHLLQVAKEFESDMIVDGTNIDDLGDYRPGVLALRENGIRSPLAEAGFSKKMVREAAKMVGLSVYDKPSNSCLASRIPWGQSVTAERL
;
A
#
# COMPACT_ATOMS: atom_id res chain seq x y z
N MET A 1 7.54 -1.69 20.04
CA MET A 1 8.43 -1.11 19.01
C MET A 1 7.66 -1.16 17.69
N ALA A 2 7.71 -0.12 16.86
CA ALA A 2 7.04 -0.15 15.55
C ALA A 2 8.05 -0.51 14.44
N ILE A 3 7.56 -1.14 13.38
CA ILE A 3 8.31 -1.45 12.16
C ILE A 3 7.54 -0.93 10.94
N ALA A 4 8.27 -0.50 9.91
CA ALA A 4 7.70 -0.20 8.61
C ALA A 4 7.91 -1.40 7.69
N VAL A 5 6.88 -1.77 6.92
CA VAL A 5 6.95 -2.86 5.95
C VAL A 5 6.55 -2.33 4.57
N THR A 6 7.35 -2.63 3.55
CA THR A 6 7.02 -2.36 2.16
C THR A 6 7.07 -3.67 1.38
N ALA A 7 6.07 -3.91 0.55
CA ALA A 7 6.11 -5.02 -0.38
C ALA A 7 6.66 -4.57 -1.72
N ASP A 8 7.73 -5.23 -2.17
CA ASP A 8 8.31 -5.09 -3.50
C ASP A 8 7.72 -6.18 -4.41
N TYR A 9 6.68 -5.79 -5.13
CA TYR A 9 5.92 -6.62 -6.06
C TYR A 9 5.98 -6.01 -7.47
N LYS A 10 5.67 -6.77 -8.52
CA LYS A 10 5.99 -6.40 -9.92
C LYS A 10 5.30 -5.14 -10.42
N THR A 11 4.20 -4.76 -9.80
CA THR A 11 3.41 -3.58 -10.18
C THR A 11 3.66 -2.35 -9.29
N LEU A 12 4.66 -2.42 -8.40
CA LEU A 12 5.22 -1.27 -7.69
C LEU A 12 6.26 -0.58 -8.59
N ALA A 13 6.17 0.74 -8.72
CA ALA A 13 7.22 1.50 -9.39
C ALA A 13 8.47 1.54 -8.50
N GLN A 14 9.65 1.29 -9.06
CA GLN A 14 10.92 1.31 -8.31
C GLN A 14 11.13 2.59 -7.49
N GLU A 15 10.71 3.73 -8.05
CA GLU A 15 10.78 5.02 -7.36
C GLU A 15 10.00 5.02 -6.04
N GLU A 16 8.82 4.37 -5.98
CA GLU A 16 8.04 4.28 -4.73
C GLU A 16 8.77 3.46 -3.66
N LEU A 17 9.48 2.39 -4.04
CA LEU A 17 10.29 1.59 -3.11
C LEU A 17 11.44 2.42 -2.54
N GLU A 18 12.13 3.19 -3.39
CA GLU A 18 13.21 4.07 -2.94
C GLU A 18 12.70 5.19 -2.03
N TYR A 19 11.52 5.75 -2.31
CA TYR A 19 10.87 6.69 -1.39
C TYR A 19 10.51 6.02 -0.05
N ALA A 20 9.95 4.80 -0.05
CA ALA A 20 9.61 4.11 1.19
C ALA A 20 10.84 3.88 2.09
N LYS A 21 11.99 3.50 1.49
CA LYS A 21 13.28 3.38 2.19
C LYS A 21 13.74 4.72 2.75
N LYS A 22 13.70 5.78 1.92
CA LYS A 22 14.10 7.14 2.32
C LYS A 22 13.26 7.65 3.50
N ILE A 23 11.94 7.56 3.42
CA ILE A 23 11.04 8.06 4.46
C ILE A 23 11.18 7.23 5.75
N SER A 24 11.36 5.92 5.65
CA SER A 24 11.63 5.10 6.83
C SER A 24 12.93 5.51 7.53
N SER A 25 13.96 5.86 6.75
CA SER A 25 15.22 6.41 7.27
C SER A 25 15.05 7.78 7.92
N GLU A 26 14.30 8.70 7.30
CA GLU A 26 13.96 10.02 7.87
C GLU A 26 13.21 9.90 9.21
N ILE A 27 12.33 8.91 9.34
CA ILE A 27 11.60 8.62 10.59
C ILE A 27 12.50 7.94 11.64
N GLY A 28 13.56 7.24 11.20
CA GLY A 28 14.37 6.38 12.06
C GLY A 28 13.68 5.09 12.48
N ILE A 29 12.73 4.58 11.66
CA ILE A 29 12.01 3.33 11.92
C ILE A 29 12.68 2.17 11.19
N LYS A 30 12.73 0.98 11.84
CA LYS A 30 13.19 -0.24 11.18
C LYS A 30 12.30 -0.54 9.98
N HIS A 31 12.90 -0.62 8.80
CA HIS A 31 12.21 -0.92 7.55
C HIS A 31 12.50 -2.35 7.09
N ILE A 32 11.44 -3.06 6.70
CA ILE A 32 11.50 -4.41 6.15
C ILE A 32 10.89 -4.36 4.76
N VAL A 33 11.59 -4.96 3.80
CA VAL A 33 11.06 -5.17 2.46
C VAL A 33 10.72 -6.64 2.33
N ILE A 34 9.47 -6.93 1.95
CA ILE A 34 9.02 -8.27 1.59
C ILE A 34 8.86 -8.34 0.08
N GLU A 35 9.16 -9.49 -0.52
CA GLU A 35 9.08 -9.69 -1.96
C GLU A 35 8.06 -10.79 -2.25
N TYR A 36 7.19 -10.53 -3.21
CA TYR A 36 6.29 -11.54 -3.78
C TYR A 36 5.90 -11.15 -5.20
N ASN A 37 5.26 -12.07 -5.93
CA ASN A 37 4.89 -11.87 -7.32
C ASN A 37 3.38 -12.03 -7.50
N GLU A 38 2.67 -10.91 -7.54
CA GLU A 38 1.23 -10.86 -7.76
C GLU A 38 0.83 -11.32 -9.18
N LEU A 39 1.78 -11.47 -10.11
CA LEU A 39 1.53 -12.05 -11.44
C LEU A 39 1.33 -13.57 -11.39
N ASP A 40 1.64 -14.22 -10.27
CA ASP A 40 1.33 -15.64 -10.07
C ASP A 40 -0.13 -15.85 -9.62
N ASN A 41 -0.83 -14.77 -9.28
CA ASN A 41 -2.24 -14.76 -8.88
C ASN A 41 -3.16 -14.53 -10.09
N GLU A 42 -3.80 -15.59 -10.58
CA GLU A 42 -4.71 -15.52 -11.74
C GLU A 42 -5.85 -14.51 -11.55
N SER A 43 -6.33 -14.32 -10.31
CA SER A 43 -7.39 -13.36 -10.01
C SER A 43 -6.93 -11.92 -10.18
N PHE A 44 -5.67 -11.63 -9.87
CA PHE A 44 -5.03 -10.35 -10.15
C PHE A 44 -4.77 -10.18 -11.66
N VAL A 45 -4.16 -11.18 -12.28
CA VAL A 45 -3.77 -11.16 -13.71
C VAL A 45 -4.95 -10.90 -14.61
N LYS A 46 -6.14 -11.45 -14.32
CA LYS A 46 -7.37 -11.24 -15.09
C LYS A 46 -7.76 -9.76 -15.25
N ASN A 47 -7.33 -8.87 -14.34
CA ASN A 47 -7.53 -7.43 -14.39
C ASN A 47 -9.01 -6.98 -14.51
N ASP A 48 -9.89 -7.57 -13.70
CA ASP A 48 -11.28 -7.11 -13.59
C ASP A 48 -11.43 -5.99 -12.54
N ASN A 49 -12.68 -5.59 -12.27
CA ASN A 49 -13.01 -4.54 -11.30
C ASN A 49 -12.59 -4.89 -9.86
N ASN A 50 -12.20 -6.14 -9.57
CA ASN A 50 -11.71 -6.62 -8.28
C ASN A 50 -10.19 -6.79 -8.24
N ARG A 51 -9.42 -6.44 -9.28
CA ARG A 51 -7.94 -6.53 -9.28
C ARG A 51 -7.32 -5.95 -8.00
N CYS A 52 -7.77 -4.77 -7.58
CA CYS A 52 -7.28 -4.12 -6.37
C CYS A 52 -7.65 -4.87 -5.09
N PHE A 53 -8.79 -5.55 -5.05
CA PHE A 53 -9.18 -6.41 -3.93
C PHE A 53 -8.19 -7.58 -3.79
N TYR A 54 -7.94 -8.31 -4.89
CA TYR A 54 -7.05 -9.47 -4.89
C TYR A 54 -5.61 -9.08 -4.52
N CYS A 55 -5.09 -7.99 -5.12
CA CYS A 55 -3.76 -7.46 -4.80
C CYS A 55 -3.60 -7.10 -3.32
N ARG A 56 -4.60 -6.43 -2.73
CA ARG A 56 -4.55 -6.02 -1.31
C ARG A 56 -4.82 -7.17 -0.35
N SER A 57 -5.58 -8.18 -0.76
CA SER A 57 -5.78 -9.41 0.03
C SER A 57 -4.47 -10.17 0.17
N GLU A 58 -3.78 -10.42 -0.95
CA GLU A 58 -2.47 -11.08 -0.98
C GLU A 58 -1.42 -10.29 -0.18
N LEU A 59 -1.37 -8.97 -0.35
CA LEU A 59 -0.51 -8.10 0.48
C LEU A 59 -0.81 -8.30 1.97
N SER A 60 -2.08 -8.37 2.36
CA SER A 60 -2.48 -8.53 3.76
C SER A 60 -2.01 -9.86 4.34
N GLU A 61 -2.08 -10.94 3.57
CA GLU A 61 -1.58 -12.26 3.99
C GLU A 61 -0.09 -12.23 4.31
N HIS A 62 0.71 -11.58 3.45
CA HIS A 62 2.14 -11.41 3.72
C HIS A 62 2.42 -10.50 4.92
N LEU A 63 1.69 -9.38 5.06
CA LEU A 63 1.84 -8.49 6.21
C LEU A 63 1.48 -9.19 7.52
N LEU A 64 0.47 -10.08 7.52
CA LEU A 64 0.10 -10.89 8.68
C LEU A 64 1.18 -11.90 9.06
N GLN A 65 1.93 -12.45 8.10
CA GLN A 65 3.09 -13.31 8.38
C GLN A 65 4.19 -12.50 9.07
N VAL A 66 4.54 -11.32 8.55
CA VAL A 66 5.52 -10.42 9.19
C VAL A 66 5.05 -10.00 10.59
N ALA A 67 3.78 -9.66 10.75
CA ALA A 67 3.25 -9.28 12.07
C ALA A 67 3.41 -10.42 13.10
N LYS A 68 3.22 -11.68 12.70
CA LYS A 68 3.46 -12.84 13.58
C LYS A 68 4.93 -12.99 13.95
N GLU A 69 5.85 -12.83 12.99
CA GLU A 69 7.30 -12.93 13.24
C GLU A 69 7.81 -11.85 14.21
N PHE A 70 7.19 -10.67 14.18
CA PHE A 70 7.56 -9.53 15.01
C PHE A 70 6.67 -9.35 16.25
N GLU A 71 5.80 -10.31 16.54
CA GLU A 71 4.86 -10.27 17.67
C GLU A 71 4.06 -8.95 17.73
N SER A 72 3.61 -8.49 16.56
CA SER A 72 2.82 -7.26 16.42
C SER A 72 1.33 -7.56 16.37
N ASP A 73 0.58 -7.00 17.32
CA ASP A 73 -0.88 -7.18 17.42
C ASP A 73 -1.68 -6.33 16.43
N MET A 74 -1.03 -5.38 15.73
CA MET A 74 -1.70 -4.41 14.88
C MET A 74 -0.92 -4.13 13.60
N ILE A 75 -1.65 -4.03 12.51
CA ILE A 75 -1.17 -3.56 11.21
C ILE A 75 -2.01 -2.34 10.85
N VAL A 76 -1.35 -1.27 10.40
CA VAL A 76 -1.99 -0.03 9.99
C VAL A 76 -1.54 0.37 8.59
N ASP A 77 -2.43 1.01 7.83
CA ASP A 77 -2.13 1.59 6.53
C ASP A 77 -2.30 3.11 6.51
N GLY A 78 -1.97 3.71 5.36
CA GLY A 78 -2.03 5.15 5.14
C GLY A 78 -3.36 5.69 4.58
N THR A 79 -4.43 4.88 4.55
CA THR A 79 -5.73 5.30 4.01
C THR A 79 -6.27 6.51 4.79
N ASN A 80 -6.63 7.56 4.06
CA ASN A 80 -7.20 8.81 4.61
C ASN A 80 -8.64 9.04 4.09
N ILE A 81 -9.34 10.06 4.58
CA ILE A 81 -10.77 10.23 4.24
C ILE A 81 -11.01 10.54 2.76
N ASP A 82 -10.06 11.14 2.04
CA ASP A 82 -10.19 11.42 0.60
C ASP A 82 -10.08 10.14 -0.25
N ASP A 83 -9.56 9.05 0.33
CA ASP A 83 -9.53 7.74 -0.30
C ASP A 83 -10.88 7.00 -0.14
N LEU A 84 -11.74 7.42 0.80
CA LEU A 84 -13.05 6.83 1.00
C LEU A 84 -14.01 7.34 -0.09
N GLY A 85 -14.49 6.45 -0.94
CA GLY A 85 -15.46 6.74 -1.99
C GLY A 85 -16.32 5.52 -2.29
N ASP A 86 -17.26 5.64 -3.23
CA ASP A 86 -18.33 4.65 -3.41
C ASP A 86 -17.85 3.22 -3.71
N TYR A 87 -16.73 3.05 -4.44
CA TYR A 87 -16.17 1.74 -4.75
C TYR A 87 -14.66 1.70 -4.56
N ARG A 88 -14.22 1.12 -3.43
CA ARG A 88 -12.80 1.01 -3.03
C ARG A 88 -12.44 -0.43 -2.63
N PRO A 89 -12.41 -1.38 -3.60
CA PRO A 89 -12.16 -2.80 -3.34
C PRO A 89 -10.85 -3.07 -2.58
N GLY A 90 -9.81 -2.28 -2.85
CA GLY A 90 -8.53 -2.43 -2.13
C GLY A 90 -8.62 -2.09 -0.64
N VAL A 91 -9.35 -1.04 -0.27
CA VAL A 91 -9.56 -0.65 1.14
C VAL A 91 -10.41 -1.69 1.85
N LEU A 92 -11.44 -2.21 1.15
CA LEU A 92 -12.26 -3.30 1.67
C LEU A 92 -11.42 -4.54 2.02
N ALA A 93 -10.55 -4.99 1.10
CA ALA A 93 -9.67 -6.13 1.32
C ALA A 93 -8.76 -5.95 2.54
N LEU A 94 -8.14 -4.78 2.72
CA LEU A 94 -7.30 -4.49 3.88
C LEU A 94 -8.12 -4.59 5.18
N ARG A 95 -9.31 -3.99 5.20
CA ARG A 95 -10.20 -3.98 6.36
C ARG A 95 -10.69 -5.39 6.72
N GLU A 96 -11.05 -6.21 5.73
CA GLU A 96 -11.49 -7.60 5.95
C GLU A 96 -10.37 -8.47 6.56
N ASN A 97 -9.11 -8.13 6.29
CA ASN A 97 -7.95 -8.77 6.88
C ASN A 97 -7.48 -8.14 8.21
N GLY A 98 -8.29 -7.24 8.80
CA GLY A 98 -8.02 -6.64 10.10
C GLY A 98 -6.98 -5.52 10.08
N ILE A 99 -6.57 -5.03 8.91
CA ILE A 99 -5.69 -3.87 8.80
C ILE A 99 -6.50 -2.61 9.07
N ARG A 100 -5.97 -1.76 9.96
CA ARG A 100 -6.62 -0.51 10.37
C ARG A 100 -6.14 0.68 9.56
N SER A 101 -6.96 1.72 9.50
CA SER A 101 -6.63 2.96 8.77
C SER A 101 -6.76 4.16 9.71
N PRO A 102 -5.79 4.37 10.64
CA PRO A 102 -5.92 5.37 11.69
C PRO A 102 -6.15 6.80 11.18
N LEU A 103 -5.59 7.15 10.02
CA LEU A 103 -5.79 8.47 9.42
C LEU A 103 -7.26 8.67 9.02
N ALA A 104 -7.86 7.72 8.31
CA ALA A 104 -9.27 7.75 7.97
C ALA A 104 -10.17 7.70 9.23
N GLU A 105 -9.85 6.82 10.19
CA GLU A 105 -10.59 6.66 11.45
C GLU A 105 -10.58 7.95 12.30
N ALA A 106 -9.49 8.71 12.24
CA ALA A 106 -9.34 10.01 12.90
C ALA A 106 -9.83 11.21 12.06
N GLY A 107 -10.37 10.98 10.87
CA GLY A 107 -10.89 12.05 10.01
C GLY A 107 -9.82 12.88 9.30
N PHE A 108 -8.59 12.36 9.13
CA PHE A 108 -7.53 13.08 8.42
C PHE A 108 -7.80 13.08 6.92
N SER A 109 -7.81 14.28 6.33
CA SER A 109 -7.72 14.48 4.89
C SER A 109 -6.28 14.38 4.40
N LYS A 110 -6.10 14.12 3.11
CA LYS A 110 -4.82 14.20 2.40
C LYS A 110 -4.11 15.52 2.63
N LYS A 111 -4.84 16.63 2.71
CA LYS A 111 -4.28 17.95 3.03
C LYS A 111 -3.65 17.95 4.43
N MET A 112 -4.39 17.45 5.43
CA MET A 112 -3.90 17.36 6.81
C MET A 112 -2.69 16.42 6.93
N VAL A 113 -2.70 15.29 6.20
CA VAL A 113 -1.54 14.37 6.15
C VAL A 113 -0.29 15.08 5.63
N ARG A 114 -0.42 15.87 4.56
CA ARG A 114 0.70 16.64 3.99
C ARG A 114 1.20 17.71 4.95
N GLU A 115 0.29 18.44 5.59
CA GLU A 115 0.65 19.44 6.60
C GLU A 115 1.39 18.80 7.78
N ALA A 116 0.89 17.66 8.30
CA ALA A 116 1.53 16.91 9.36
C ALA A 116 2.94 16.41 8.95
N ALA A 117 3.06 15.80 7.76
CA ALA A 117 4.35 15.35 7.22
C ALA A 117 5.36 16.49 7.11
N LYS A 118 4.92 17.68 6.66
CA LYS A 118 5.76 18.88 6.60
C LYS A 118 6.20 19.34 7.99
N MET A 119 5.27 19.36 8.95
CA MET A 119 5.54 19.78 10.34
C MET A 119 6.57 18.89 11.03
N VAL A 120 6.56 17.59 10.75
CA VAL A 120 7.54 16.63 11.30
C VAL A 120 8.81 16.48 10.44
N GLY A 121 8.95 17.28 9.38
CA GLY A 121 10.16 17.34 8.56
C GLY A 121 10.32 16.22 7.53
N LEU A 122 9.26 15.48 7.19
CA LEU A 122 9.32 14.41 6.19
C LEU A 122 9.31 14.98 4.78
N SER A 123 10.24 14.52 3.94
CA SER A 123 10.41 15.05 2.58
C SER A 123 9.28 14.67 1.61
N VAL A 124 8.39 13.75 1.99
CA VAL A 124 7.27 13.27 1.17
C VAL A 124 6.05 14.21 1.14
N TYR A 125 6.05 15.27 1.94
CA TYR A 125 4.86 16.11 2.18
C TYR A 125 4.23 16.71 0.90
N ASP A 126 5.02 17.00 -0.12
CA ASP A 126 4.54 17.55 -1.40
C ASP A 126 4.51 16.53 -2.55
N LYS A 127 5.00 15.30 -2.34
CA LYS A 127 5.08 14.26 -3.36
C LYS A 127 3.72 13.98 -4.01
N PRO A 128 3.60 14.02 -5.35
CA PRO A 128 2.37 13.63 -6.05
C PRO A 128 1.98 12.17 -5.77
N SER A 129 0.67 11.90 -5.80
CA SER A 129 0.19 10.52 -5.73
C SER A 129 0.57 9.76 -6.99
N ASN A 130 1.06 8.53 -6.82
CA ASN A 130 1.38 7.63 -7.91
C ASN A 130 0.47 6.41 -7.83
N SER A 131 0.00 5.93 -8.97
CA SER A 131 -0.83 4.74 -9.05
C SER A 131 0.02 3.50 -9.36
N CYS A 132 -0.49 2.34 -8.97
CA CYS A 132 0.07 1.04 -9.36
C CYS A 132 0.26 0.95 -10.88
N LEU A 133 1.36 0.34 -11.35
CA LEU A 133 1.65 0.19 -12.77
C LEU A 133 0.52 -0.53 -13.53
N ALA A 134 -0.13 -1.50 -12.89
CA ALA A 134 -1.27 -2.22 -13.46
C ALA A 134 -2.48 -1.31 -13.78
N SER A 135 -2.60 -0.13 -13.17
CA SER A 135 -3.68 0.82 -13.50
C SER A 135 -3.55 1.41 -14.90
N ARG A 136 -2.39 1.26 -15.54
CA ARG A 136 -2.12 1.70 -16.92
C ARG A 136 -2.65 0.71 -17.96
N ILE A 137 -3.02 -0.51 -17.53
CA ILE A 137 -3.57 -1.57 -18.38
C ILE A 137 -5.11 -1.51 -18.30
N PRO A 138 -5.83 -1.40 -19.44
CA PRO A 138 -7.28 -1.39 -19.47
C PRO A 138 -7.89 -2.65 -18.84
N TRP A 139 -9.01 -2.50 -18.13
CA TRP A 139 -9.73 -3.63 -17.54
C TRP A 139 -10.09 -4.70 -18.58
N GLY A 140 -10.05 -5.96 -18.13
CA GLY A 140 -10.27 -7.13 -18.97
C GLY A 140 -9.05 -7.55 -19.81
N GLN A 141 -7.98 -6.73 -19.84
CA GLN A 141 -6.71 -7.15 -20.43
C GLN A 141 -5.77 -7.67 -19.35
N SER A 142 -5.19 -8.84 -19.58
CA SER A 142 -4.31 -9.47 -18.61
C SER A 142 -3.13 -8.59 -18.22
N VAL A 143 -2.82 -8.54 -16.92
CA VAL A 143 -1.58 -7.94 -16.41
C VAL A 143 -0.44 -8.93 -16.64
N THR A 144 0.53 -8.57 -17.47
CA THR A 144 1.72 -9.39 -17.73
C THR A 144 2.98 -8.55 -17.59
N ALA A 145 4.12 -9.19 -17.39
CA ALA A 145 5.41 -8.49 -17.27
C ALA A 145 5.73 -7.64 -18.51
N GLU A 146 5.32 -8.05 -19.72
CA GLU A 146 5.58 -7.26 -20.95
C GLU A 146 4.73 -6.00 -21.04
N ARG A 147 3.65 -5.89 -20.26
CA ARG A 147 2.69 -4.77 -20.28
C ARG A 147 2.90 -3.75 -19.16
N LEU A 148 3.88 -3.98 -18.27
CA LEU A 148 4.18 -3.15 -17.10
C LEU A 148 5.24 -2.08 -17.36
#